data_AF-A0ABD4BCG2-F1
#
_entry.id   AF-A0ABD4BCG2-F1
#
_cell.length_a   1.000
_cell.length_b   1.000
_cell.length_c   1.000
_cell.angle_alpha   90.00
_cell.angle_beta   90.00
_cell.angle_gamma   90.00
#
_symmetry.space_group_name_H-M   'P 1'
#
loop_
_entity.id
_entity.type
_entity.pdbx_description
1 polymer ?
#
loop_
_entity_poly.entity_id
_entity_poly.type
_entity_poly.pdbx_seq_one_letter_code
_entity_poly.pdbx_strand_id
1 'polypeptide(L)'
;MNDTLPAVIPWDTLTAQPNDVRGLHKHDTLIISATQVDGLWIIVSRYGDDIWQLDGFTSNVSASRKRMDFKLVPMAFRPVMKAMLYRYLRRGRRGGTRPKGSSMKGLFHDAMPFLRYLEVLKLDHMGAVTPMVCAAYVNTCKTHRQTSRYSGKPLSQRGLETRLKAVEALYELSQYTEDRIPTHPWPETSAKALAGLTGLGAQESKTPLIPDDVFCTLFERAYQQVERGQRLLDLRDALDALAVQRKGKSYTTVNVAKNRHLETLAWKGGLRTLNKALIDLRTSCYIVMASTSGCRNHELANIQSGSHLRTQDNQGTVYHWMRSRSEKTDAGIHHWMIPEAAVRALRLMERWALPYQAMITAEIQTRRRSIPHDPQIVETNKHRHALFLGVALGGDQVRTVCNATWNFYLKEFAKECGAELEPHQPPVPPQVRQLYRA
;
A
#
# COMPACT_ATOMS: atom_id res chain seq x y z
N MET A 1 11.12 29.46 10.27
CA MET A 1 10.49 29.03 11.54
C MET A 1 9.04 29.41 11.46
N ASN A 2 8.16 28.46 11.15
CA ASN A 2 6.72 28.59 11.33
C ASN A 2 6.33 27.47 12.26
N ASP A 3 6.35 27.76 13.57
CA ASP A 3 5.74 26.92 14.59
C ASP A 3 4.23 27.05 14.48
N THR A 4 3.64 26.49 13.43
CA THR A 4 2.21 26.20 13.43
C THR A 4 1.99 25.01 14.34
N LEU A 5 1.72 25.30 15.62
CA LEU A 5 1.10 24.34 16.54
C LEU A 5 -0.05 23.64 15.78
N PRO A 6 -0.10 22.30 15.77
CA PRO A 6 -1.13 21.60 15.03
C PRO A 6 -2.50 21.95 15.60
N ALA A 7 -3.41 22.47 14.77
CA ALA A 7 -4.72 22.93 15.20
C ALA A 7 -5.54 21.76 15.76
N VAL A 8 -5.69 21.74 17.09
CA VAL A 8 -6.54 20.80 17.82
C VAL A 8 -8.00 21.16 17.56
N ILE A 9 -8.83 20.19 17.20
CA ILE A 9 -10.25 20.40 16.92
C ILE A 9 -11.15 19.41 17.67
N PRO A 10 -12.36 19.81 18.09
CA PRO A 10 -13.37 18.87 18.58
C PRO A 10 -13.81 17.88 17.49
N TRP A 11 -14.13 16.64 17.88
CA TRP A 11 -14.62 15.60 16.96
C TRP A 11 -15.88 16.03 16.19
N ASP A 12 -16.77 16.76 16.86
CA ASP A 12 -18.02 17.24 16.25
C ASP A 12 -17.77 18.20 15.09
N THR A 13 -16.69 18.97 15.13
CA THR A 13 -16.28 19.83 14.02
C THR A 13 -15.80 19.03 12.81
N LEU A 14 -15.17 17.87 13.03
CA LEU A 14 -14.69 17.00 11.95
C LEU A 14 -15.85 16.30 11.23
N THR A 15 -16.89 15.91 11.98
CA THR A 15 -18.06 15.19 11.47
C THR A 15 -19.11 16.11 10.87
N ALA A 16 -19.34 17.31 11.42
CA ALA A 16 -20.36 18.28 10.99
C ALA A 16 -20.06 18.99 9.65
N GLN A 17 -18.96 18.68 8.97
CA GLN A 17 -18.64 19.33 7.70
C GLN A 17 -19.65 18.98 6.59
N PRO A 18 -19.96 19.93 5.68
CA PRO A 18 -20.91 19.74 4.61
C PRO A 18 -20.49 18.62 3.65
N ASN A 19 -21.46 18.09 2.92
CA ASN A 19 -21.22 16.99 1.99
C ASN A 19 -20.69 17.44 0.62
N ASP A 20 -20.81 18.71 0.28
CA ASP A 20 -20.25 19.33 -0.93
C ASP A 20 -19.90 20.80 -0.65
N VAL A 21 -19.26 21.46 -1.62
CA VAL A 21 -18.74 22.83 -1.46
C VAL A 21 -19.60 23.91 -2.11
N ARG A 22 -20.76 23.56 -2.69
CA ARG A 22 -21.65 24.53 -3.35
C ARG A 22 -22.15 25.57 -2.36
N GLY A 23 -22.18 26.82 -2.79
CA GLY A 23 -22.57 27.95 -1.95
C GLY A 23 -21.66 28.22 -0.74
N LEU A 24 -20.50 27.56 -0.61
CA LEU A 24 -19.57 27.80 0.50
C LEU A 24 -18.50 28.84 0.14
N HIS A 25 -18.52 29.97 0.84
CA HIS A 25 -17.55 31.05 0.66
C HIS A 25 -16.16 30.76 1.28
N LYS A 26 -16.06 29.86 2.27
CA LYS A 26 -14.81 29.51 2.97
C LYS A 26 -14.51 28.01 2.91
N HIS A 27 -14.40 27.46 1.71
CA HIS A 27 -14.13 26.02 1.53
C HIS A 27 -12.68 25.63 1.87
N ASP A 28 -11.71 26.55 1.82
CA ASP A 28 -10.29 26.23 2.06
C ASP A 28 -10.00 25.66 3.46
N THR A 29 -10.83 25.99 4.46
CA THR A 29 -10.67 25.52 5.84
C THR A 29 -11.21 24.12 6.07
N LEU A 30 -11.96 23.55 5.11
CA LEU A 30 -12.53 22.22 5.23
C LEU A 30 -11.42 21.18 5.43
N ILE A 31 -11.70 20.18 6.27
CA ILE A 31 -10.73 19.17 6.68
C ILE A 31 -10.88 17.95 5.77
N ILE A 32 -9.78 17.59 5.12
CA ILE A 32 -9.68 16.43 4.24
C ILE A 32 -9.29 15.20 5.03
N SER A 33 -8.30 15.32 5.91
CA SER A 33 -7.89 14.26 6.81
C SER A 33 -7.41 14.81 8.14
N ALA A 34 -7.63 14.02 9.18
CA ALA A 34 -7.18 14.30 10.54
C ALA A 34 -6.78 12.97 11.20
N THR A 35 -5.93 13.06 12.22
CA THR A 35 -5.49 11.90 12.99
C THR A 35 -5.46 12.23 14.47
N GLN A 36 -5.66 11.22 15.31
CA GLN A 36 -5.69 11.42 16.75
C GLN A 36 -4.31 11.17 17.36
N VAL A 37 -3.69 12.21 17.90
CA VAL A 37 -2.41 12.15 18.62
C VAL A 37 -2.71 12.35 20.11
N ASP A 38 -2.45 11.34 20.93
CA ASP A 38 -2.66 11.38 22.40
C ASP A 38 -4.06 11.90 22.80
N GLY A 39 -5.10 11.44 22.08
CA GLY A 39 -6.50 11.82 22.32
C GLY A 39 -6.96 13.08 21.59
N LEU A 40 -6.05 13.90 21.06
CA LEU A 40 -6.37 15.14 20.36
C LEU A 40 -6.45 14.95 18.85
N TRP A 41 -7.48 15.50 18.21
CA TRP A 41 -7.59 15.48 16.75
C TRP A 41 -6.72 16.56 16.13
N ILE A 42 -5.74 16.11 15.35
CA ILE A 42 -4.80 16.95 14.64
C ILE A 42 -5.11 16.88 13.14
N ILE A 43 -5.28 18.05 12.52
CA ILE A 43 -5.54 18.14 11.08
C ILE A 43 -4.26 17.80 10.31
N VAL A 44 -4.37 16.89 9.35
CA VAL A 44 -3.26 16.46 8.50
C VAL A 44 -3.29 17.15 7.14
N SER A 45 -4.49 17.41 6.60
CA SER A 45 -4.65 18.14 5.34
C SER A 45 -6.00 18.83 5.26
N ARG A 46 -6.01 19.98 4.58
CA ARG A 46 -7.17 20.84 4.33
C ARG A 46 -7.52 20.90 2.86
N TYR A 47 -8.74 21.31 2.57
CA TYR A 47 -9.23 21.46 1.21
C TYR A 47 -8.39 22.46 0.43
N GLY A 48 -8.00 23.58 1.05
CA GLY A 48 -7.17 24.60 0.42
C GLY A 48 -5.82 24.09 -0.09
N ASP A 49 -5.26 23.04 0.53
CA ASP A 49 -3.95 22.51 0.16
C ASP A 49 -3.88 22.06 -1.30
N ASP A 50 -2.75 22.29 -1.97
CA ASP A 50 -2.46 21.73 -3.29
C ASP A 50 -2.29 20.21 -3.25
N ILE A 51 -1.87 19.68 -2.09
CA ILE A 51 -1.61 18.26 -1.88
C ILE A 51 -2.48 17.77 -0.74
N TRP A 52 -3.45 16.92 -1.06
CA TRP A 52 -4.28 16.26 -0.06
C TRP A 52 -3.60 15.00 0.45
N GLN A 53 -3.45 14.90 1.77
CA GLN A 53 -3.09 13.65 2.44
C GLN A 53 -4.35 12.84 2.73
N LEU A 54 -4.38 11.58 2.33
CA LEU A 54 -5.52 10.69 2.48
C LEU A 54 -5.26 9.61 3.53
N ASP A 55 -6.33 9.13 4.16
CA ASP A 55 -6.33 8.05 5.14
C ASP A 55 -6.92 6.74 4.57
N GLY A 56 -7.08 5.72 5.42
CA GLY A 56 -7.72 4.45 5.02
C GLY A 56 -6.88 3.56 4.10
N PHE A 57 -5.55 3.68 4.15
CA PHE A 57 -4.61 2.78 3.44
C PHE A 57 -4.03 1.73 4.37
N THR A 58 -3.65 0.59 3.77
CA THR A 58 -2.91 -0.43 4.48
C THR A 58 -1.46 0.01 4.76
N SER A 59 -0.84 -0.53 5.81
CA SER A 59 0.52 -0.15 6.23
C SER A 59 1.60 -0.38 5.15
N ASN A 60 1.40 -1.33 4.24
CA ASN A 60 2.30 -1.65 3.11
C ASN A 60 2.06 -0.79 1.84
N VAL A 61 1.32 0.31 1.95
CA VAL A 61 1.20 1.33 0.90
C VAL A 61 2.23 2.43 1.13
N SER A 62 3.02 2.78 0.11
CA SER A 62 4.03 3.84 0.20
C SER A 62 3.40 5.21 0.48
N ALA A 63 4.11 6.09 1.19
CA ALA A 63 3.64 7.45 1.49
C ALA A 63 3.26 8.24 0.23
N SER A 64 4.01 8.09 -0.85
CA SER A 64 3.71 8.72 -2.15
C SER A 64 2.37 8.33 -2.75
N ARG A 65 1.83 7.15 -2.40
CA ARG A 65 0.52 6.68 -2.85
C ARG A 65 -0.63 7.15 -1.95
N LYS A 66 -0.34 7.69 -0.76
CA LYS A 66 -1.32 8.22 0.19
C LYS A 66 -1.64 9.71 -0.04
N ARG A 67 -1.02 10.35 -1.04
CA ARG A 67 -1.24 11.78 -1.37
C ARG A 67 -1.90 11.98 -2.73
N MET A 68 -2.70 13.04 -2.89
CA MET A 68 -3.20 13.53 -4.18
C MET A 68 -2.68 14.93 -4.44
N ASP A 69 -1.94 15.09 -5.54
CA ASP A 69 -1.32 16.35 -5.92
C ASP A 69 -2.14 17.01 -7.03
N PHE A 70 -2.89 18.05 -6.69
CA PHE A 70 -3.77 18.75 -7.63
C PHE A 70 -3.00 19.61 -8.63
N LYS A 71 -1.69 19.84 -8.45
CA LYS A 71 -0.86 20.51 -9.46
C LYS A 71 -0.78 19.71 -10.76
N LEU A 72 -0.99 18.39 -10.69
CA LEU A 72 -1.02 17.50 -11.84
C LEU A 72 -2.29 17.65 -12.68
N VAL A 73 -3.38 18.19 -12.12
CA VAL A 73 -4.65 18.42 -12.80
C VAL A 73 -4.52 19.65 -13.71
N PRO A 74 -5.02 19.61 -14.96
CA PRO A 74 -5.08 20.79 -15.82
C PRO A 74 -5.69 21.97 -15.08
N MET A 75 -5.10 23.15 -15.27
CA MET A 75 -5.39 24.33 -14.45
C MET A 75 -6.88 24.67 -14.41
N ALA A 76 -7.55 24.63 -15.57
CA ALA A 76 -8.96 24.95 -15.73
C ALA A 76 -9.88 24.02 -14.92
N PHE A 77 -9.54 22.72 -14.81
CA PHE A 77 -10.37 21.73 -14.12
C PHE A 77 -9.99 21.53 -12.65
N ARG A 78 -8.94 22.19 -12.15
CA ARG A 78 -8.46 21.99 -10.78
C ARG A 78 -9.52 22.29 -9.71
N PRO A 79 -10.25 23.42 -9.75
CA PRO A 79 -11.25 23.74 -8.73
C PRO A 79 -12.41 22.73 -8.71
N VAL A 80 -12.97 22.42 -9.88
CA VAL A 80 -14.08 21.46 -10.00
C VAL A 80 -13.65 20.04 -9.62
N MET A 81 -12.41 19.63 -9.93
CA MET A 81 -11.89 18.33 -9.50
C MET A 81 -11.74 18.23 -7.98
N LYS A 82 -11.29 19.29 -7.31
CA LYS A 82 -11.27 19.35 -5.83
C LYS A 82 -12.68 19.26 -5.27
N ALA A 83 -13.64 20.01 -5.80
CA ALA A 83 -15.04 19.96 -5.36
C ALA A 83 -15.66 18.55 -5.51
N MET A 84 -15.49 17.91 -6.67
CA MET A 84 -15.98 16.55 -6.93
C MET A 84 -15.35 15.52 -6.00
N LEU A 85 -14.04 15.58 -5.77
CA LEU A 85 -13.36 14.64 -4.88
C LEU A 85 -13.70 14.88 -3.41
N TYR A 86 -13.93 16.12 -3.00
CA TYR A 86 -14.44 16.39 -1.65
C TYR A 86 -15.82 15.75 -1.44
N ARG A 87 -16.74 15.92 -2.40
CA ARG A 87 -18.05 15.24 -2.38
C ARG A 87 -17.89 13.72 -2.29
N TYR A 88 -17.00 13.17 -3.10
CA TYR A 88 -16.73 11.74 -3.11
C TYR A 88 -16.19 11.26 -1.75
N LEU A 89 -15.26 11.98 -1.13
CA LEU A 89 -14.72 11.67 0.19
C LEU A 89 -15.78 11.71 1.31
N ARG A 90 -16.65 12.73 1.29
CA ARG A 90 -17.65 12.95 2.34
C ARG A 90 -18.83 12.00 2.25
N ARG A 91 -19.31 11.71 1.04
CA ARG A 91 -20.56 10.96 0.84
C ARG A 91 -20.39 9.69 0.00
N GLY A 92 -19.46 9.69 -0.95
CA GLY A 92 -19.36 8.64 -1.97
C GLY A 92 -20.23 8.90 -3.20
N ARG A 93 -20.27 7.92 -4.10
CA ARG A 93 -21.13 7.92 -5.29
C ARG A 93 -22.56 7.47 -4.93
N ARG A 94 -23.52 7.69 -5.83
CA ARG A 94 -24.93 7.31 -5.69
C ARG A 94 -25.02 5.80 -5.48
N GLY A 95 -25.71 5.40 -4.41
CA GLY A 95 -25.83 3.99 -3.99
C GLY A 95 -24.54 3.38 -3.44
N GLY A 96 -23.46 4.16 -3.31
CA GLY A 96 -22.19 3.73 -2.75
C GLY A 96 -21.96 4.24 -1.32
N THR A 97 -20.97 3.67 -0.66
CA THR A 97 -20.48 4.12 0.64
C THR A 97 -19.32 5.12 0.47
N ARG A 98 -18.87 5.72 1.59
CA ARG A 98 -17.69 6.59 1.61
C ARG A 98 -16.46 5.80 1.13
N PRO A 99 -15.67 6.35 0.21
CA PRO A 99 -14.53 5.65 -0.35
C PRO A 99 -13.37 5.57 0.65
N LYS A 100 -12.64 4.45 0.63
CA LYS A 100 -11.31 4.38 1.24
C LYS A 100 -10.30 5.16 0.38
N GLY A 101 -9.16 5.55 0.95
CA GLY A 101 -8.15 6.35 0.26
C GLY A 101 -7.66 5.75 -1.07
N SER A 102 -7.60 4.42 -1.19
CA SER A 102 -7.24 3.76 -2.46
C SER A 102 -8.24 4.04 -3.58
N SER A 103 -9.54 4.09 -3.26
CA SER A 103 -10.60 4.35 -4.23
C SER A 103 -10.63 5.82 -4.65
N MET A 104 -10.38 6.73 -3.69
CA MET A 104 -10.15 8.16 -3.96
C MET A 104 -9.00 8.36 -4.94
N LYS A 105 -7.85 7.73 -4.64
CA LYS A 105 -6.64 7.83 -5.48
C LYS A 105 -6.83 7.21 -6.86
N GLY A 106 -7.57 6.10 -6.95
CA GLY A 106 -7.95 5.47 -8.21
C GLY A 106 -8.74 6.41 -9.10
N LEU A 107 -9.86 6.97 -8.60
CA LEU A 107 -10.67 7.93 -9.35
C LEU A 107 -9.84 9.16 -9.79
N PHE A 108 -9.03 9.72 -8.89
CA PHE A 108 -8.15 10.84 -9.23
C PHE A 108 -7.25 10.52 -10.44
N HIS A 109 -6.57 9.37 -10.43
CA HIS A 109 -5.69 8.96 -11.51
C HIS A 109 -6.46 8.63 -12.80
N ASP A 110 -7.58 7.92 -12.68
CA ASP A 110 -8.32 7.42 -13.84
C ASP A 110 -9.09 8.53 -14.57
N ALA A 111 -9.40 9.64 -13.89
CA ALA A 111 -9.97 10.85 -14.47
C ALA A 111 -8.95 11.68 -15.28
N MET A 112 -7.66 11.62 -14.93
CA MET A 112 -6.61 12.47 -15.53
C MET A 112 -6.55 12.40 -17.07
N PRO A 113 -6.62 11.21 -17.72
CA PRO A 113 -6.60 11.14 -19.17
C PRO A 113 -7.77 11.88 -19.84
N PHE A 114 -8.94 11.92 -19.20
CA PHE A 114 -10.10 12.65 -19.74
C PHE A 114 -9.91 14.16 -19.57
N LEU A 115 -9.49 14.63 -18.40
CA LEU A 115 -9.25 16.07 -18.18
C LEU A 115 -8.19 16.63 -19.14
N ARG A 116 -7.12 15.88 -19.41
CA ARG A 116 -6.11 16.26 -20.39
C ARG A 116 -6.64 16.26 -21.82
N TYR A 117 -7.57 15.36 -22.14
CA TYR A 117 -8.23 15.36 -23.43
C TYR A 117 -9.10 16.62 -23.61
N LEU A 118 -9.83 17.03 -22.58
CA LEU A 118 -10.60 18.28 -22.60
C LEU A 118 -9.68 19.51 -22.77
N GLU A 119 -8.53 19.53 -22.09
CA GLU A 119 -7.52 20.58 -22.24
C GLU A 119 -6.97 20.66 -23.69
N VAL A 120 -6.72 19.52 -24.34
CA VAL A 120 -6.30 19.47 -25.75
C VAL A 120 -7.39 20.03 -26.68
N LEU A 121 -8.67 19.80 -26.37
CA LEU A 121 -9.80 20.41 -27.07
C LEU A 121 -10.03 21.88 -26.70
N LYS A 122 -9.20 22.45 -25.82
CA LYS A 122 -9.30 23.83 -25.31
C LYS A 122 -10.62 24.11 -24.60
N LEU A 123 -11.22 23.09 -24.00
CA LEU A 123 -12.34 23.26 -23.09
C LEU A 123 -11.79 23.68 -21.72
N ASP A 124 -12.42 24.68 -21.11
CA ASP A 124 -11.97 25.32 -19.88
C ASP A 124 -12.93 25.11 -18.69
N HIS A 125 -14.06 24.44 -18.91
CA HIS A 125 -15.04 24.10 -17.87
C HIS A 125 -15.81 22.81 -18.24
N MET A 126 -16.37 22.13 -17.23
CA MET A 126 -17.12 20.87 -17.37
C MET A 126 -18.47 21.06 -18.06
N GLY A 127 -19.09 22.25 -17.93
CA GLY A 127 -20.33 22.60 -18.63
C GLY A 127 -20.25 22.46 -20.16
N ALA A 128 -19.06 22.57 -20.75
CA ALA A 128 -18.85 22.40 -22.18
C ALA A 128 -18.78 20.94 -22.64
N VAL A 129 -18.81 19.97 -21.72
CA VAL A 129 -18.72 18.55 -22.05
C VAL A 129 -20.07 18.06 -22.60
N THR A 130 -20.08 17.72 -23.89
CA THR A 130 -21.27 17.19 -24.59
C THR A 130 -21.13 15.68 -24.85
N PRO A 131 -22.24 14.96 -25.15
CA PRO A 131 -22.17 13.56 -25.56
C PRO A 131 -21.27 13.33 -26.78
N MET A 132 -21.17 14.31 -27.69
CA MET A 132 -20.28 14.25 -28.84
C MET A 132 -18.80 14.25 -28.43
N VAL A 133 -18.41 15.10 -27.48
CA VAL A 133 -17.05 15.11 -26.90
C VAL A 133 -16.75 13.77 -26.24
N CYS A 134 -17.70 13.22 -25.49
CA CYS A 134 -17.56 11.91 -24.83
C CYS A 134 -17.43 10.76 -25.84
N ALA A 135 -18.22 10.76 -26.92
CA ALA A 135 -18.13 9.76 -27.98
C ALA A 135 -16.78 9.82 -28.70
N ALA A 136 -16.28 11.02 -29.00
CA ALA A 136 -14.95 11.21 -29.56
C ALA A 136 -13.85 10.70 -28.60
N TYR A 137 -13.98 10.96 -27.30
CA TYR A 137 -13.07 10.43 -26.28
C TYR A 137 -13.04 8.90 -26.20
N VAL A 138 -14.19 8.23 -26.35
CA VAL A 138 -14.26 6.76 -26.42
C VAL A 138 -13.41 6.25 -27.58
N ASN A 139 -13.50 6.89 -28.74
CA ASN A 139 -12.67 6.55 -29.90
C ASN A 139 -11.19 6.81 -29.63
N THR A 140 -10.83 7.94 -29.01
CA THR A 140 -9.46 8.22 -28.57
C THR A 140 -8.94 7.15 -27.61
N CYS A 141 -9.77 6.64 -26.70
CA CYS A 141 -9.37 5.56 -25.79
C CYS A 141 -9.16 4.23 -26.52
N LYS A 142 -9.99 3.91 -27.54
CA LYS A 142 -9.85 2.69 -28.35
C LYS A 142 -8.60 2.74 -29.26
N THR A 143 -8.26 3.92 -29.78
CA THR A 143 -7.07 4.10 -30.63
C THR A 143 -5.79 4.34 -29.81
N HIS A 144 -5.92 4.70 -28.53
CA HIS A 144 -4.77 4.92 -27.65
C HIS A 144 -3.81 3.74 -27.63
N ARG A 145 -2.52 4.05 -27.81
CA ARG A 145 -1.42 3.10 -27.63
C ARG A 145 -0.68 3.46 -26.36
N GLN A 146 -0.50 2.46 -25.50
CA GLN A 146 0.21 2.64 -24.25
C GLN A 146 1.69 2.98 -24.55
N THR A 147 2.34 3.75 -23.67
CA THR A 147 3.70 4.28 -23.89
C THR A 147 4.77 3.67 -22.99
N SER A 148 4.35 2.86 -22.01
CA SER A 148 5.24 2.34 -20.96
C SER A 148 5.29 0.80 -21.02
N ARG A 149 4.95 0.11 -19.92
CA ARG A 149 5.05 -1.35 -19.76
C ARG A 149 4.44 -2.17 -20.90
N TYR A 150 3.41 -1.65 -21.56
CA TYR A 150 2.75 -2.29 -22.70
C TYR A 150 2.87 -1.43 -23.96
N SER A 151 4.05 -0.84 -24.17
CA SER A 151 4.30 0.11 -25.27
C SER A 151 3.76 -0.40 -26.61
N GLY A 152 3.04 0.45 -27.33
CA GLY A 152 2.46 0.10 -28.63
C GLY A 152 1.20 -0.78 -28.59
N LYS A 153 0.83 -1.35 -27.44
CA LYS A 153 -0.41 -2.14 -27.31
C LYS A 153 -1.62 -1.25 -27.02
N PRO A 154 -2.84 -1.61 -27.50
CA PRO A 154 -4.07 -0.94 -27.11
C PRO A 154 -4.37 -1.14 -25.62
N LEU A 155 -5.36 -0.41 -25.10
CA LEU A 155 -5.91 -0.68 -23.77
C LEU A 155 -6.59 -2.05 -23.74
N SER A 156 -6.45 -2.76 -22.63
CA SER A 156 -7.31 -3.92 -22.36
C SER A 156 -8.76 -3.47 -22.16
N GLN A 157 -9.73 -4.37 -22.36
CA GLN A 157 -11.15 -4.07 -22.10
C GLN A 157 -11.37 -3.50 -20.67
N ARG A 158 -10.71 -4.07 -19.66
CA ARG A 158 -10.77 -3.56 -18.28
C ARG A 158 -10.14 -2.18 -18.12
N GLY A 159 -9.04 -1.91 -18.82
CA GLY A 159 -8.40 -0.60 -18.86
C GLY A 159 -9.29 0.46 -19.51
N LEU A 160 -9.96 0.10 -20.62
CA LEU A 160 -10.95 0.95 -21.28
C LEU A 160 -12.15 1.23 -20.37
N GLU A 161 -12.74 0.19 -19.78
CA GLU A 161 -13.85 0.32 -18.83
C GLU A 161 -13.48 1.24 -17.66
N THR A 162 -12.26 1.12 -17.12
CA THR A 162 -11.80 1.95 -15.99
C THR A 162 -11.74 3.43 -16.36
N ARG A 163 -11.19 3.77 -17.54
CA ARG A 163 -11.18 5.16 -18.03
C ARG A 163 -12.59 5.70 -18.24
N LEU A 164 -13.48 4.91 -18.84
CA LEU A 164 -14.85 5.32 -19.09
C LEU A 164 -15.68 5.47 -17.79
N LYS A 165 -15.50 4.56 -16.82
CA LYS A 165 -16.12 4.68 -15.49
C LYS A 165 -15.69 5.93 -14.74
N ALA A 166 -14.47 6.41 -14.97
CA ALA A 166 -14.04 7.69 -14.41
C ALA A 166 -14.86 8.85 -14.98
N VAL A 167 -15.18 8.86 -16.27
CA VAL A 167 -16.04 9.89 -16.88
C VAL A 167 -17.47 9.84 -16.32
N GLU A 168 -18.05 8.66 -16.11
CA GLU A 168 -19.35 8.53 -15.41
C GLU A 168 -19.29 9.11 -13.98
N ALA A 169 -18.19 8.83 -13.27
CA ALA A 169 -18.00 9.36 -11.92
C ALA A 169 -17.85 10.89 -11.92
N LEU A 170 -17.13 11.47 -12.89
CA LEU A 170 -17.02 12.91 -13.05
C LEU A 170 -18.39 13.53 -13.34
N TYR A 171 -19.16 12.96 -14.27
CA TYR A 171 -20.53 13.41 -14.54
C TYR A 171 -21.37 13.43 -13.27
N GLU A 172 -21.41 12.30 -12.56
CA GLU A 172 -22.23 12.14 -11.36
C GLU A 172 -21.83 13.10 -10.23
N LEU A 173 -20.53 13.27 -9.99
CA LEU A 173 -20.01 14.13 -8.93
C LEU A 173 -20.11 15.61 -9.30
N SER A 174 -19.96 15.97 -10.58
CA SER A 174 -20.09 17.36 -11.06
C SER A 174 -21.47 17.96 -10.82
N GLN A 175 -22.52 17.12 -10.68
CA GLN A 175 -23.87 17.57 -10.31
C GLN A 175 -23.92 18.24 -8.92
N TYR A 176 -22.88 18.05 -8.11
CA TYR A 176 -22.72 18.66 -6.79
C TYR A 176 -21.67 19.78 -6.81
N THR A 177 -21.46 20.41 -7.95
CA THR A 177 -20.55 21.54 -8.15
C THR A 177 -21.23 22.64 -8.98
N GLU A 178 -20.66 23.84 -9.00
CA GLU A 178 -21.16 24.95 -9.84
C GLU A 178 -20.90 24.71 -11.34
N ASP A 179 -19.86 23.93 -11.66
CA ASP A 179 -19.46 23.59 -13.04
C ASP A 179 -19.86 22.14 -13.36
N ARG A 180 -21.14 21.95 -13.70
CA ARG A 180 -21.74 20.63 -13.92
C ARG A 180 -21.59 20.16 -15.37
N ILE A 181 -21.36 18.86 -15.57
CA ILE A 181 -21.56 18.23 -16.88
C ILE A 181 -23.07 18.14 -17.15
N PRO A 182 -23.63 18.75 -18.22
CA PRO A 182 -25.07 18.92 -18.36
C PRO A 182 -25.86 17.62 -18.59
N THR A 183 -25.27 16.69 -19.34
CA THR A 183 -25.94 15.45 -19.76
C THR A 183 -25.06 14.24 -19.51
N HIS A 184 -25.70 13.07 -19.35
CA HIS A 184 -24.97 11.82 -19.16
C HIS A 184 -23.99 11.60 -20.34
N PRO A 185 -22.72 11.22 -20.09
CA PRO A 185 -21.70 11.07 -21.14
C PRO A 185 -22.09 10.14 -22.29
N TRP A 186 -22.97 9.17 -22.00
CA TRP A 186 -23.53 8.22 -22.96
C TRP A 186 -24.95 7.82 -22.54
N PRO A 187 -26.00 8.57 -22.94
CA PRO A 187 -27.36 8.41 -22.40
C PRO A 187 -27.94 6.99 -22.52
N GLU A 188 -27.70 6.32 -23.65
CA GLU A 188 -28.31 5.03 -23.98
C GLU A 188 -27.42 3.81 -23.66
N THR A 189 -26.30 3.99 -22.96
CA THR A 189 -25.36 2.89 -22.71
C THR A 189 -24.59 3.06 -21.40
N SER A 190 -23.49 2.33 -21.23
CA SER A 190 -22.62 2.42 -20.04
C SER A 190 -21.15 2.23 -20.41
N ALA A 191 -20.24 2.63 -19.51
CA ALA A 191 -18.81 2.36 -19.61
C ALA A 191 -18.51 0.87 -19.87
N LYS A 192 -19.26 -0.02 -19.21
CA LYS A 192 -19.11 -1.47 -19.31
C LYS A 192 -19.50 -1.98 -20.69
N ALA A 193 -20.61 -1.49 -21.23
CA ALA A 193 -21.07 -1.83 -22.58
C ALA A 193 -20.10 -1.30 -23.65
N LEU A 194 -19.68 -0.04 -23.54
CA LEU A 194 -18.72 0.59 -24.47
C LEU A 194 -17.34 -0.08 -24.46
N ALA A 195 -16.97 -0.72 -23.34
CA ALA A 195 -15.76 -1.53 -23.21
C ALA A 195 -15.91 -2.97 -23.73
N GLY A 196 -17.10 -3.36 -24.20
CA GLY A 196 -17.39 -4.71 -24.69
C GLY A 196 -17.49 -5.76 -23.58
N LEU A 197 -17.88 -5.36 -22.37
CA LEU A 197 -17.95 -6.25 -21.19
C LEU A 197 -19.40 -6.61 -20.80
N THR A 198 -20.41 -6.20 -21.57
CA THR A 198 -21.80 -6.66 -21.41
C THR A 198 -21.93 -8.12 -21.87
N GLY A 199 -22.53 -8.98 -21.03
CA GLY A 199 -22.75 -10.40 -21.34
C GLY A 199 -21.65 -11.36 -20.90
N LEU A 200 -20.51 -10.86 -20.40
CA LEU A 200 -19.51 -11.71 -19.75
C LEU A 200 -19.95 -11.99 -18.31
N GLY A 201 -20.15 -13.27 -17.98
CA GLY A 201 -20.31 -13.77 -16.61
C GLY A 201 -19.08 -13.45 -15.73
N ALA A 202 -19.02 -14.00 -14.52
CA ALA A 202 -17.88 -13.81 -13.64
C ALA A 202 -16.57 -14.14 -14.39
N GLN A 203 -15.78 -13.11 -14.72
CA GLN A 203 -14.53 -13.27 -15.45
C GLN A 203 -13.61 -14.20 -14.66
N GLU A 204 -13.20 -15.32 -15.27
CA GLU A 204 -12.14 -16.15 -14.71
C GLU A 204 -10.87 -15.33 -14.51
N SER A 205 -10.17 -15.58 -13.40
CA SER A 205 -8.94 -14.89 -13.07
C SER A 205 -7.91 -15.12 -14.17
N LYS A 206 -7.52 -14.04 -14.88
CA LYS A 206 -6.47 -14.09 -15.91
C LYS A 206 -5.06 -14.25 -15.35
N THR A 207 -4.90 -14.29 -14.01
CA THR A 207 -3.58 -14.52 -13.40
C THR A 207 -3.32 -16.02 -13.43
N PRO A 208 -2.35 -16.52 -14.20
CA PRO A 208 -2.01 -17.94 -14.20
C PRO A 208 -1.60 -18.39 -12.79
N LEU A 209 -2.01 -19.59 -12.41
CA LEU A 209 -1.51 -20.21 -11.19
C LEU A 209 -0.02 -20.51 -11.33
N ILE A 210 0.71 -20.47 -10.22
CA ILE A 210 2.13 -20.88 -10.18
C ILE A 210 2.18 -22.38 -10.45
N PRO A 211 2.94 -22.85 -11.46
CA PRO A 211 3.15 -24.28 -11.66
C PRO A 211 3.69 -24.94 -10.39
N ASP A 212 3.26 -26.16 -10.11
CA ASP A 212 3.59 -26.86 -8.86
C ASP A 212 5.10 -27.07 -8.70
N ASP A 213 5.81 -27.39 -9.78
CA ASP A 213 7.27 -27.54 -9.80
C ASP A 213 8.01 -26.25 -9.43
N VAL A 214 7.54 -25.12 -9.99
CA VAL A 214 8.05 -23.79 -9.66
C VAL A 214 7.77 -23.46 -8.20
N PHE A 215 6.54 -23.69 -7.74
CA PHE A 215 6.16 -23.44 -6.35
C PHE A 215 6.98 -24.29 -5.36
N CYS A 216 7.11 -25.60 -5.61
CA CYS A 216 7.90 -26.51 -4.78
C CYS A 216 9.36 -26.04 -4.69
N THR A 217 9.97 -25.68 -5.82
CA THR A 217 11.34 -25.15 -5.86
C THR A 217 11.49 -23.89 -4.99
N LEU A 218 10.56 -22.94 -5.12
CA LEU A 218 10.58 -21.70 -4.33
C LEU A 218 10.37 -21.97 -2.83
N PHE A 219 9.41 -22.83 -2.50
CA PHE A 219 9.06 -23.15 -1.13
C PHE A 219 10.17 -23.93 -0.43
N GLU A 220 10.74 -24.96 -1.05
CA GLU A 220 11.84 -25.73 -0.50
C GLU A 220 13.06 -24.85 -0.22
N ARG A 221 13.41 -23.97 -1.17
CA ARG A 221 14.52 -23.04 -0.98
C ARG A 221 14.26 -22.07 0.17
N ALA A 222 13.06 -21.52 0.25
CA ALA A 222 12.66 -20.62 1.33
C ALA A 222 12.66 -21.34 2.69
N TYR A 223 12.13 -22.56 2.73
CA TYR A 223 12.09 -23.39 3.93
C TYR A 223 13.50 -23.68 4.45
N GLN A 224 14.43 -24.11 3.59
CA GLN A 224 15.84 -24.33 3.97
C GLN A 224 16.52 -23.07 4.55
N GLN A 225 16.21 -21.88 4.00
CA GLN A 225 16.72 -20.62 4.55
C GLN A 225 16.12 -20.32 5.93
N VAL A 226 14.83 -20.58 6.13
CA VAL A 226 14.16 -20.47 7.43
C VAL A 226 14.80 -21.43 8.44
N GLU A 227 15.09 -22.69 8.08
CA GLU A 227 15.73 -23.65 8.99
C GLU A 227 17.12 -23.20 9.47
N ARG A 228 17.89 -22.55 8.58
CA ARG A 228 19.23 -22.04 8.89
C ARG A 228 19.22 -20.61 9.44
N GLY A 229 18.04 -19.98 9.53
CA GLY A 229 17.89 -18.56 9.82
C GLY A 229 18.41 -18.14 11.19
N GLN A 230 18.34 -19.00 12.20
CA GLN A 230 18.84 -18.68 13.55
C GLN A 230 20.33 -18.35 13.54
N ARG A 231 21.15 -19.16 12.85
CA ARG A 231 22.60 -18.93 12.74
C ARG A 231 22.92 -17.59 12.07
N LEU A 232 22.11 -17.19 11.08
CA LEU A 232 22.26 -15.90 10.41
C LEU A 232 21.91 -14.73 11.34
N LEU A 233 20.88 -14.88 12.17
CA LEU A 233 20.51 -13.89 13.18
C LEU A 233 21.53 -13.82 14.32
N ASP A 234 22.11 -14.96 14.74
CA ASP A 234 23.21 -14.99 15.71
C ASP A 234 24.41 -14.18 15.21
N LEU A 235 24.76 -14.36 13.92
CA LEU A 235 25.82 -13.60 13.27
C LEU A 235 25.54 -12.09 13.25
N ARG A 236 24.32 -11.70 12.89
CA ARG A 236 23.89 -10.28 12.94
C ARG A 236 24.02 -9.73 14.37
N ASP A 237 23.48 -10.44 15.35
CA ASP A 237 23.42 -9.98 16.74
C ASP A 237 24.83 -9.84 17.33
N ALA A 238 25.76 -10.74 16.97
CA ALA A 238 27.18 -10.62 17.33
C ALA A 238 27.82 -9.35 16.73
N LEU A 239 27.52 -9.03 15.47
CA LEU A 239 28.01 -7.80 14.83
C LEU A 239 27.38 -6.53 15.42
N ASP A 240 26.14 -6.59 15.87
CA ASP A 240 25.47 -5.46 16.51
C ASP A 240 26.03 -5.23 17.92
N ALA A 241 26.28 -6.29 18.69
CA ALA A 241 27.01 -6.20 19.96
C ALA A 241 28.41 -5.58 19.77
N LEU A 242 29.12 -5.99 18.71
CA LEU A 242 30.41 -5.44 18.33
C LEU A 242 30.34 -3.94 17.97
N ALA A 243 29.25 -3.48 17.35
CA ALA A 243 29.03 -2.06 17.07
C ALA A 243 28.76 -1.27 18.36
N VAL A 244 27.98 -1.83 19.30
CA VAL A 244 27.71 -1.22 20.60
C VAL A 244 28.99 -1.04 21.42
N GLN A 245 29.87 -2.05 21.45
CA GLN A 245 31.17 -1.97 22.12
C GLN A 245 32.08 -0.87 21.55
N ARG A 246 31.89 -0.50 20.27
CA ARG A 246 32.66 0.52 19.57
C ARG A 246 31.90 1.85 19.42
N LYS A 247 30.91 2.11 20.27
CA LYS A 247 30.15 3.37 20.27
C LYS A 247 31.10 4.58 20.35
N GLY A 248 30.85 5.59 19.51
CA GLY A 248 31.69 6.78 19.40
C GLY A 248 32.88 6.67 18.43
N LYS A 249 33.14 5.49 17.86
CA LYS A 249 34.10 5.34 16.74
C LYS A 249 33.45 5.70 15.41
N SER A 250 34.28 6.03 14.42
CA SER A 250 33.82 6.33 13.07
C SER A 250 33.09 5.13 12.45
N TYR A 251 32.12 5.41 11.58
CA TYR A 251 31.36 4.41 10.83
C TYR A 251 32.30 3.42 10.10
N THR A 252 33.34 3.94 9.44
CA THR A 252 34.33 3.15 8.72
C THR A 252 35.08 2.19 9.64
N THR A 253 35.51 2.64 10.83
CA THR A 253 36.20 1.80 11.81
C THR A 253 35.32 0.65 12.29
N VAL A 254 34.04 0.92 12.55
CA VAL A 254 33.08 -0.12 12.96
C VAL A 254 32.88 -1.14 11.85
N ASN A 255 32.71 -0.69 10.60
CA ASN A 255 32.52 -1.59 9.45
C ASN A 255 33.74 -2.48 9.18
N VAL A 256 34.97 -1.94 9.28
CA VAL A 256 36.19 -2.73 9.14
C VAL A 256 36.24 -3.83 10.20
N ALA A 257 35.90 -3.51 11.46
CA ALA A 257 35.87 -4.49 12.52
C ALA A 257 34.77 -5.56 12.31
N LYS A 258 33.59 -5.17 11.81
CA LYS A 258 32.53 -6.11 11.43
C LYS A 258 32.98 -7.06 10.32
N ASN A 259 33.60 -6.56 9.26
CA ASN A 259 34.11 -7.39 8.17
C ASN A 259 35.21 -8.34 8.64
N ARG A 260 36.13 -7.89 9.50
CA ARG A 260 37.14 -8.78 10.10
C ARG A 260 36.50 -9.91 10.91
N HIS A 261 35.47 -9.60 11.70
CA HIS A 261 34.74 -10.65 12.44
C HIS A 261 34.05 -11.65 11.49
N LEU A 262 33.48 -11.18 10.39
CA LEU A 262 32.92 -12.05 9.35
C LEU A 262 33.98 -12.96 8.72
N GLU A 263 35.16 -12.43 8.42
CA GLU A 263 36.29 -13.20 7.90
C GLU A 263 36.74 -14.31 8.87
N THR A 264 36.78 -14.03 10.19
CA THR A 264 37.11 -15.05 11.20
C THR A 264 36.12 -16.20 11.26
N LEU A 265 34.89 -15.99 10.80
CA LEU A 265 33.83 -17.00 10.70
C LEU A 265 33.70 -17.57 9.28
N ALA A 266 34.72 -17.34 8.43
CA ALA A 266 34.76 -17.76 7.02
C ALA A 266 33.58 -17.25 6.17
N TRP A 267 32.95 -16.14 6.57
CA TRP A 267 31.86 -15.53 5.82
C TRP A 267 32.39 -14.73 4.62
N LYS A 268 32.08 -15.18 3.41
CA LYS A 268 32.54 -14.56 2.16
C LYS A 268 31.68 -13.36 1.74
N GLY A 269 32.33 -12.31 1.22
CA GLY A 269 31.67 -11.11 0.69
C GLY A 269 31.21 -10.08 1.74
N GLY A 270 31.56 -10.30 3.02
CA GLY A 270 31.44 -9.33 4.09
C GLY A 270 30.00 -8.85 4.35
N LEU A 271 29.89 -7.62 4.85
CA LEU A 271 28.62 -6.99 5.25
C LEU A 271 27.58 -6.92 4.13
N ARG A 272 28.01 -6.74 2.87
CA ARG A 272 27.09 -6.67 1.72
C ARG A 272 26.35 -7.98 1.54
N THR A 273 27.08 -9.09 1.52
CA THR A 273 26.49 -10.43 1.38
C THR A 273 25.64 -10.79 2.60
N LEU A 274 26.05 -10.39 3.81
CA LEU A 274 25.24 -10.58 5.02
C LEU A 274 23.91 -9.84 4.93
N ASN A 275 23.93 -8.56 4.55
CA ASN A 275 22.71 -7.75 4.41
C ASN A 275 21.76 -8.33 3.36
N LYS A 276 22.30 -8.84 2.24
CA LYS A 276 21.51 -9.58 1.25
C LYS A 276 20.90 -10.84 1.85
N ALA A 277 21.70 -11.67 2.53
CA ALA A 277 21.20 -12.89 3.17
C ALA A 277 20.09 -12.61 4.21
N LEU A 278 20.18 -11.51 4.96
CA LEU A 278 19.13 -11.09 5.90
C LEU A 278 17.83 -10.67 5.19
N ILE A 279 17.94 -10.03 4.01
CA ILE A 279 16.79 -9.69 3.16
C ILE A 279 16.18 -10.96 2.56
N ASP A 280 17.01 -11.90 2.13
CA ASP A 280 16.57 -13.19 1.59
C ASP A 280 15.89 -14.04 2.68
N LEU A 281 16.38 -14.00 3.92
CA LEU A 281 15.73 -14.64 5.08
C LEU A 281 14.35 -14.04 5.34
N ARG A 282 14.20 -12.71 5.32
CA ARG A 282 12.88 -12.05 5.44
C ARG A 282 11.95 -12.50 4.32
N THR A 283 12.45 -12.55 3.09
CA THR A 283 11.68 -12.95 1.90
C THR A 283 11.23 -14.41 2.01
N SER A 284 12.14 -15.29 2.46
CA SER A 284 11.88 -16.70 2.72
C SER A 284 10.83 -16.92 3.80
N CYS A 285 10.90 -16.19 4.92
CA CYS A 285 9.90 -16.27 5.98
C CYS A 285 8.50 -15.90 5.47
N TYR A 286 8.39 -14.92 4.56
CA TYR A 286 7.10 -14.61 3.95
C TYR A 286 6.62 -15.65 2.97
N ILE A 287 7.50 -16.20 2.12
CA ILE A 287 7.11 -17.28 1.22
C ILE A 287 6.52 -18.43 2.04
N VAL A 288 7.21 -18.88 3.09
CA VAL A 288 6.71 -19.94 3.98
C VAL A 288 5.37 -19.58 4.61
N MET A 289 5.23 -18.39 5.21
CA MET A 289 3.97 -18.00 5.86
C MET A 289 2.83 -17.80 4.85
N ALA A 290 3.09 -17.21 3.69
CA ALA A 290 2.07 -16.97 2.70
C ALA A 290 1.57 -18.27 2.06
N SER A 291 2.47 -19.23 1.84
CA SER A 291 2.15 -20.56 1.33
C SER A 291 1.32 -21.41 2.29
N THR A 292 1.36 -21.13 3.60
CA THR A 292 0.81 -22.04 4.62
C THR A 292 -0.26 -21.43 5.53
N SER A 293 -0.60 -20.16 5.34
CA SER A 293 -1.62 -19.46 6.18
C SER A 293 -2.87 -19.03 5.44
N GLY A 294 -2.89 -19.04 4.11
CA GLY A 294 -4.00 -18.52 3.30
C GLY A 294 -4.23 -17.00 3.40
N CYS A 295 -3.36 -16.28 4.12
CA CYS A 295 -3.46 -14.85 4.33
C CYS A 295 -3.27 -14.05 3.03
N ARG A 296 -3.96 -12.92 2.92
CA ARG A 296 -3.65 -11.92 1.89
C ARG A 296 -2.36 -11.19 2.24
N ASN A 297 -1.65 -10.71 1.22
CA ASN A 297 -0.40 -9.97 1.40
C ASN A 297 -0.51 -8.77 2.39
N HIS A 298 -1.63 -8.03 2.40
CA HIS A 298 -1.79 -6.93 3.36
C HIS A 298 -2.03 -7.41 4.80
N GLU A 299 -2.61 -8.59 5.00
CA GLU A 299 -2.74 -9.23 6.32
C GLU A 299 -1.35 -9.72 6.79
N LEU A 300 -0.56 -10.33 5.91
CA LEU A 300 0.82 -10.72 6.23
C LEU A 300 1.70 -9.52 6.58
N ALA A 301 1.57 -8.42 5.83
CA ALA A 301 2.29 -7.19 6.13
C ALA A 301 1.85 -6.52 7.45
N ASN A 302 0.66 -6.88 7.96
CA ASN A 302 0.14 -6.39 9.23
C ASN A 302 0.49 -7.30 10.43
N ILE A 303 1.16 -8.43 10.23
CA ILE A 303 1.57 -9.29 11.36
C ILE A 303 2.47 -8.50 12.31
N GLN A 304 2.17 -8.60 13.60
CA GLN A 304 2.90 -7.91 14.67
C GLN A 304 3.64 -8.88 15.59
N SER A 305 4.60 -8.40 16.37
CA SER A 305 5.22 -9.18 17.45
C SER A 305 4.15 -9.71 18.42
N GLY A 306 4.28 -10.97 18.85
CA GLY A 306 3.29 -11.62 19.73
C GLY A 306 2.00 -12.03 19.00
N SER A 307 2.07 -12.29 17.69
CA SER A 307 0.92 -12.77 16.91
C SER A 307 0.70 -14.29 16.99
N HIS A 308 1.64 -15.05 17.55
CA HIS A 308 1.50 -16.49 17.73
C HIS A 308 0.62 -16.81 18.94
N LEU A 309 -0.36 -17.69 18.75
CA LEU A 309 -1.19 -18.27 19.80
C LEU A 309 -1.17 -19.80 19.69
N ARG A 310 -1.35 -20.47 20.83
CA ARG A 310 -1.40 -21.93 20.92
C ARG A 310 -2.67 -22.32 21.67
N THR A 311 -3.42 -23.28 21.12
CA THR A 311 -4.54 -23.93 21.80
C THR A 311 -4.29 -25.44 21.83
N GLN A 312 -4.95 -26.14 22.74
CA GLN A 312 -4.88 -27.59 22.87
C GLN A 312 -6.29 -28.14 23.03
N ASP A 313 -6.61 -29.23 22.35
CA ASP A 313 -7.89 -29.92 22.51
C ASP A 313 -7.85 -30.93 23.67
N ASN A 314 -8.99 -31.59 23.90
CA ASN A 314 -9.14 -32.58 24.97
C ASN A 314 -8.34 -33.86 24.72
N GLN A 315 -7.86 -34.10 23.50
CA GLN A 315 -7.01 -35.24 23.14
C GLN A 315 -5.52 -34.90 23.18
N GLY A 316 -5.18 -33.65 23.52
CA GLY A 316 -3.82 -33.17 23.62
C GLY A 316 -3.24 -32.65 22.30
N THR A 317 -4.01 -32.62 21.21
CA THR A 317 -3.57 -32.07 19.91
C THR A 317 -3.31 -30.57 20.03
N VAL A 318 -2.15 -30.13 19.56
CA VAL A 318 -1.75 -28.73 19.62
C VAL A 318 -2.09 -28.04 18.30
N TYR A 319 -2.81 -26.92 18.40
CA TYR A 319 -3.11 -26.05 17.27
C TYR A 319 -2.36 -24.73 17.41
N HIS A 320 -1.78 -24.28 16.29
CA HIS A 320 -1.07 -23.01 16.22
C HIS A 320 -1.87 -22.01 15.41
N TRP A 321 -1.98 -20.80 15.94
CA TRP A 321 -2.72 -19.71 15.31
C TRP A 321 -1.82 -18.48 15.14
N MET A 322 -2.01 -17.79 14.03
CA MET A 322 -1.39 -16.52 13.72
C MET A 322 -2.44 -15.43 13.66
N ARG A 323 -2.32 -14.44 14.54
CA ARG A 323 -3.20 -13.27 14.57
C ARG A 323 -2.75 -12.24 13.53
N SER A 324 -3.68 -11.74 12.73
CA SER A 324 -3.45 -10.61 11.82
C SER A 324 -4.70 -9.74 11.71
N ARG A 325 -4.57 -8.49 11.26
CA ARG A 325 -5.68 -7.58 11.02
C ARG A 325 -5.83 -7.28 9.52
N SER A 326 -7.06 -7.33 9.04
CA SER A 326 -7.40 -6.79 7.73
C SER A 326 -7.76 -5.31 7.86
N GLU A 327 -7.00 -4.44 7.19
CA GLU A 327 -7.29 -3.01 7.10
C GLU A 327 -8.22 -2.69 5.90
N LYS A 328 -8.42 -3.66 4.99
CA LYS A 328 -9.28 -3.50 3.80
C LYS A 328 -10.74 -3.80 4.10
N THR A 329 -11.00 -4.80 4.92
CA THR A 329 -12.34 -5.20 5.35
C THR A 329 -12.55 -4.75 6.78
N ASP A 330 -13.74 -4.30 7.14
CA ASP A 330 -14.04 -3.90 8.52
C ASP A 330 -14.21 -5.13 9.46
N ALA A 331 -13.62 -6.25 9.05
CA ALA A 331 -13.68 -7.55 9.71
C ALA A 331 -12.70 -7.67 10.89
N GLY A 332 -11.79 -6.69 11.05
CA GLY A 332 -10.95 -6.58 12.24
C GLY A 332 -9.83 -7.62 12.33
N ILE A 333 -9.69 -8.22 13.50
CA ILE A 333 -8.65 -9.20 13.83
C ILE A 333 -9.12 -10.60 13.42
N HIS A 334 -8.25 -11.33 12.71
CA HIS A 334 -8.46 -12.71 12.31
C HIS A 334 -7.36 -13.61 12.87
N HIS A 335 -7.74 -14.85 13.17
CA HIS A 335 -6.82 -15.92 13.57
C HIS A 335 -6.74 -16.94 12.44
N TRP A 336 -5.53 -17.15 11.94
CA TRP A 336 -5.25 -18.11 10.88
C TRP A 336 -4.58 -19.32 11.49
N MET A 337 -5.14 -20.52 11.29
CA MET A 337 -4.45 -21.75 11.67
C MET A 337 -3.21 -21.90 10.80
N ILE A 338 -2.07 -22.21 11.42
CA ILE A 338 -0.78 -22.31 10.73
C ILE A 338 -0.02 -23.57 11.15
N PRO A 339 0.78 -24.18 10.26
CA PRO A 339 1.64 -25.31 10.62
C PRO A 339 2.90 -24.85 11.35
N GLU A 340 3.64 -25.78 11.93
CA GLU A 340 4.91 -25.52 12.63
C GLU A 340 5.95 -24.79 11.77
N ALA A 341 5.97 -25.05 10.46
CA ALA A 341 6.85 -24.35 9.52
C ALA A 341 6.61 -22.82 9.54
N ALA A 342 5.35 -22.39 9.55
CA ALA A 342 4.99 -20.98 9.69
C ALA A 342 5.27 -20.44 11.09
N VAL A 343 5.10 -21.24 12.14
CA VAL A 343 5.47 -20.85 13.51
C VAL A 343 6.97 -20.56 13.60
N ARG A 344 7.80 -21.40 12.96
CA ARG A 344 9.26 -21.19 12.89
C ARG A 344 9.61 -19.90 12.16
N ALA A 345 9.00 -19.66 10.99
CA ALA A 345 9.17 -18.42 10.24
C ALA A 345 8.71 -17.18 11.02
N LEU A 346 7.60 -17.29 11.76
CA LEU A 346 7.06 -16.21 12.59
C LEU A 346 8.04 -15.83 13.72
N ARG A 347 8.54 -16.81 14.47
CA ARG A 347 9.53 -16.59 15.55
C ARG A 347 10.84 -15.99 15.03
N LEU A 348 11.30 -16.44 13.86
CA LEU A 348 12.46 -15.84 13.20
C LEU A 348 12.19 -14.39 12.84
N MET A 349 11.02 -14.07 12.30
CA MET A 349 10.64 -12.71 11.95
C MET A 349 10.50 -11.79 13.16
N GLU A 350 10.04 -12.29 14.31
CA GLU A 350 10.04 -11.55 15.57
C GLU A 350 11.45 -11.10 15.94
N ARG A 351 12.43 -12.02 15.96
CA ARG A 351 13.85 -11.69 16.22
C ARG A 351 14.48 -10.85 15.11
N TRP A 352 14.11 -11.10 13.85
CA TRP A 352 14.61 -10.35 12.70
C TRP A 352 14.19 -8.87 12.78
N ALA A 353 12.95 -8.60 13.18
CA ALA A 353 12.37 -7.26 13.22
C ALA A 353 12.87 -6.39 14.38
N LEU A 354 13.36 -6.97 15.48
CA LEU A 354 13.77 -6.25 16.71
C LEU A 354 14.61 -4.98 16.49
N PRO A 355 15.76 -5.00 15.78
CA PRO A 355 16.57 -3.80 15.59
C PRO A 355 15.80 -2.70 14.84
N TYR A 356 14.97 -3.08 13.88
CA TYR A 356 14.14 -2.16 13.11
C TYR A 356 12.99 -1.56 13.94
N GLN A 357 12.36 -2.37 14.81
CA GLN A 357 11.34 -1.90 15.76
C GLN A 357 11.94 -0.93 16.80
N ALA A 358 13.20 -1.14 17.20
CA ALA A 358 13.92 -0.22 18.06
C ALA A 358 14.17 1.14 17.37
N MET A 359 14.56 1.15 16.09
CA MET A 359 14.69 2.38 15.29
C MET A 359 13.36 3.16 15.23
N ILE A 360 12.24 2.48 15.00
CA ILE A 360 10.91 3.10 14.99
C ILE A 360 10.58 3.71 16.36
N THR A 361 10.87 2.98 17.44
CA THR A 361 10.62 3.47 18.81
C THR A 361 11.47 4.72 19.11
N ALA A 362 12.74 4.74 18.70
CA ALA A 362 13.62 5.91 18.84
C ALA A 362 13.13 7.11 18.01
N GLU A 363 12.61 6.87 16.80
CA GLU A 363 12.00 7.91 15.97
C GLU A 363 10.77 8.52 16.67
N ILE A 364 9.87 7.70 17.21
CA ILE A 364 8.68 8.17 17.95
C ILE A 364 9.09 9.05 19.14
N GLN A 365 10.08 8.61 19.91
CA GLN A 365 10.59 9.37 21.06
C GLN A 365 11.18 10.72 20.63
N THR A 366 11.97 10.73 19.55
CA THR A 366 12.56 11.96 19.00
C THR A 366 11.47 12.93 18.55
N ARG A 367 10.49 12.45 17.79
CA ARG A 367 9.36 13.27 17.32
C ARG A 367 8.56 13.87 18.48
N ARG A 368 8.23 13.06 19.50
CA ARG A 368 7.52 13.53 20.70
C ARG A 368 8.26 14.64 21.45
N ARG A 369 9.60 14.60 21.47
CA ARG A 369 10.42 15.64 22.10
C ARG A 369 10.46 16.94 21.29
N SER A 370 10.54 16.83 19.96
CA SER A 370 10.64 18.00 19.09
C SER A 370 9.28 18.67 18.83
N ILE A 371 8.24 17.86 18.58
CA ILE A 371 6.88 18.31 18.22
C ILE A 371 5.88 17.36 18.92
N PRO A 372 5.40 17.70 20.13
CA PRO A 372 4.57 16.81 20.94
C PRO A 372 3.34 16.24 20.23
N HIS A 373 2.71 17.01 19.34
CA HIS A 373 1.51 16.62 18.60
C HIS A 373 1.77 16.34 17.10
N ASP A 374 2.98 15.88 16.74
CA ASP A 374 3.32 15.53 15.34
C ASP A 374 2.41 14.40 14.83
N PRO A 375 1.57 14.63 13.79
CA PRO A 375 0.71 13.58 13.23
C PRO A 375 1.50 12.39 12.66
N GLN A 376 2.79 12.57 12.33
CA GLN A 376 3.66 11.45 11.93
C GLN A 376 3.90 10.45 13.06
N ILE A 377 3.72 10.83 14.33
CA ILE A 377 3.83 9.88 15.45
C ILE A 377 2.79 8.75 15.27
N VAL A 378 1.57 9.09 14.88
CA VAL A 378 0.50 8.09 14.67
C VAL A 378 0.84 7.17 13.51
N GLU A 379 1.31 7.74 12.40
CA GLU A 379 1.72 6.94 11.24
C GLU A 379 2.90 6.02 11.58
N THR A 380 3.95 6.54 12.20
CA THR A 380 5.12 5.77 12.63
C THR A 380 4.73 4.65 13.62
N ASN A 381 3.79 4.93 14.53
CA ASN A 381 3.34 3.95 15.52
C ASN A 381 2.62 2.74 14.89
N LYS A 382 1.99 2.88 13.70
CA LYS A 382 1.40 1.74 12.97
C LYS A 382 2.42 0.66 12.61
N HIS A 383 3.70 1.04 12.51
CA HIS A 383 4.79 0.15 12.12
C HIS A 383 5.58 -0.40 13.30
N ARG A 384 5.38 0.15 14.51
CA ARG A 384 6.23 -0.10 15.69
C ARG A 384 6.40 -1.58 16.06
N HIS A 385 5.35 -2.37 15.84
CA HIS A 385 5.35 -3.80 16.14
C HIS A 385 5.31 -4.68 14.90
N ALA A 386 5.35 -4.10 13.69
CA ALA A 386 5.28 -4.89 12.47
C ALA A 386 6.52 -5.78 12.32
N LEU A 387 6.32 -6.98 11.76
CA LEU A 387 7.42 -7.92 11.55
C LEU A 387 8.13 -7.69 10.22
N PHE A 388 7.37 -7.44 9.17
CA PHE A 388 7.90 -7.23 7.83
C PHE A 388 8.27 -5.77 7.61
N LEU A 389 9.46 -5.41 8.08
CA LEU A 389 10.01 -4.06 8.01
C LEU A 389 11.04 -3.90 6.87
N GLY A 390 11.14 -2.68 6.37
CA GLY A 390 12.13 -2.26 5.39
C GLY A 390 12.64 -0.86 5.72
N VAL A 391 13.87 -0.59 5.29
CA VAL A 391 14.54 0.69 5.48
C VAL A 391 14.36 1.53 4.21
N ALA A 392 14.01 2.81 4.36
CA ALA A 392 13.90 3.75 3.27
C ALA A 392 15.26 4.03 2.60
N LEU A 393 15.22 4.53 1.37
CA LEU A 393 16.42 5.09 0.72
C LEU A 393 16.94 6.24 1.57
N GLY A 394 18.20 6.17 2.03
CA GLY A 394 18.80 7.11 2.96
C GLY A 394 19.08 6.53 4.35
N GLY A 395 18.46 5.41 4.71
CA GLY A 395 18.80 4.66 5.93
C GLY A 395 18.21 5.20 7.24
N ASP A 396 17.42 6.27 7.18
CA ASP A 396 16.95 7.03 8.34
C ASP A 396 15.55 6.61 8.84
N GLN A 397 14.74 6.01 7.97
CA GLN A 397 13.36 5.63 8.29
C GLN A 397 13.09 4.15 8.05
N VAL A 398 12.36 3.54 8.98
CA VAL A 398 11.92 2.15 8.92
C VAL A 398 10.41 2.09 8.89
N ARG A 399 9.84 1.40 7.90
CA ARG A 399 8.38 1.22 7.76
C ARG A 399 8.09 -0.22 7.33
N THR A 400 6.82 -0.61 7.38
CA THR A 400 6.38 -1.89 6.80
C THR A 400 6.76 -1.94 5.32
N VAL A 401 7.30 -3.08 4.87
CA VAL A 401 7.73 -3.25 3.48
C VAL A 401 6.55 -2.99 2.54
N CYS A 402 6.74 -2.10 1.56
CA CYS A 402 5.69 -1.77 0.62
C CYS A 402 5.55 -2.82 -0.48
N ASN A 403 4.38 -2.86 -1.14
CA ASN A 403 4.10 -3.83 -2.21
C ASN A 403 5.14 -3.86 -3.34
N ALA A 404 5.70 -2.71 -3.72
CA ALA A 404 6.69 -2.65 -4.79
C ALA A 404 8.01 -3.32 -4.37
N THR A 405 8.46 -3.06 -3.14
CA THR A 405 9.65 -3.66 -2.54
C THR A 405 9.49 -5.16 -2.34
N TRP A 406 8.32 -5.60 -1.86
CA TRP A 406 7.94 -7.01 -1.79
C TRP A 406 8.10 -7.71 -3.13
N ASN A 407 7.47 -7.16 -4.17
CA ASN A 407 7.48 -7.73 -5.51
C ASN A 407 8.91 -7.78 -6.10
N PHE A 408 9.73 -6.76 -5.84
CA PHE A 408 11.12 -6.76 -6.26
C PHE A 408 11.91 -7.93 -5.65
N TYR A 409 11.89 -8.08 -4.32
CA TYR A 409 12.67 -9.13 -3.66
C TYR A 409 12.16 -10.54 -3.95
N LEU A 410 10.85 -10.72 -4.09
CA LEU A 410 10.33 -12.02 -4.46
C LEU A 410 10.71 -12.42 -5.90
N LYS A 411 10.79 -11.47 -6.83
CA LYS A 411 11.28 -11.72 -8.20
C LYS A 411 12.76 -12.04 -8.23
N GLU A 412 13.57 -11.32 -7.48
CA GLU A 412 15.01 -11.62 -7.33
C GLU A 412 15.21 -13.00 -6.71
N PHE A 413 14.46 -13.34 -5.66
CA PHE A 413 14.50 -14.66 -5.05
C PHE A 413 14.15 -15.77 -6.04
N ALA A 414 13.08 -15.59 -6.83
CA ALA A 414 12.69 -16.58 -7.84
C ALA A 414 13.76 -16.76 -8.92
N LYS A 415 14.34 -15.66 -9.40
CA LYS A 415 15.46 -15.68 -10.35
C LYS A 415 16.66 -16.46 -9.80
N GLU A 416 16.99 -16.26 -8.52
CA GLU A 416 18.08 -17.00 -7.86
C GLU A 416 17.78 -18.49 -7.66
N CYS A 417 16.51 -18.88 -7.66
CA CYS A 417 16.08 -20.28 -7.65
C CYS A 417 16.05 -20.91 -9.05
N GLY A 418 16.37 -20.16 -10.11
CA GLY A 418 16.23 -20.61 -11.49
C GLY A 418 14.78 -20.67 -11.99
N ALA A 419 13.84 -20.06 -11.26
CA ALA A 419 12.43 -20.00 -11.65
C ALA A 419 12.15 -18.75 -12.49
N GLU A 420 11.70 -18.94 -13.73
CA GLU A 420 11.16 -17.86 -14.57
C GLU A 420 9.70 -17.60 -14.21
N LEU A 421 9.44 -16.55 -13.44
CA LEU A 421 8.08 -16.06 -13.22
C LEU A 421 7.65 -15.17 -14.38
N GLU A 422 6.45 -15.40 -14.92
CA GLU A 422 5.90 -14.47 -15.90
C GLU A 422 5.84 -13.04 -15.33
N PRO A 423 5.99 -11.99 -16.17
CA PRO A 423 6.07 -10.60 -15.69
C PRO A 423 4.91 -10.15 -14.77
N HIS A 424 3.75 -10.81 -14.91
CA HIS A 424 2.48 -10.51 -14.22
C HIS A 424 2.11 -11.49 -13.11
N GLN A 425 2.88 -12.57 -12.94
CA GLN A 425 2.61 -13.57 -11.93
C GLN A 425 3.16 -13.09 -10.58
N PRO A 426 2.33 -13.01 -9.53
CA PRO A 426 2.86 -12.80 -8.20
C PRO A 426 3.63 -14.07 -7.78
N PRO A 427 4.87 -13.95 -7.28
CA PRO A 427 5.68 -15.08 -6.77
C PRO A 427 5.06 -15.89 -5.62
N VAL A 428 3.91 -15.44 -5.12
CA VAL A 428 3.16 -16.09 -4.05
C VAL A 428 1.70 -16.13 -4.49
N PRO A 429 1.01 -17.28 -4.32
CA PRO A 429 -0.32 -17.46 -4.86
C PRO A 429 -1.28 -16.36 -4.36
N PRO A 430 -2.14 -15.82 -5.24
CA PRO A 430 -3.28 -15.06 -4.79
C PRO A 430 -4.23 -16.01 -4.06
N GLN A 431 -4.23 -15.98 -2.71
CA GLN A 431 -5.19 -16.68 -1.84
C GLN A 431 -5.41 -18.16 -2.23
N VAL A 432 -4.74 -19.10 -1.55
CA VAL A 432 -5.21 -20.50 -1.50
C VAL A 432 -6.58 -20.48 -0.80
N ARG A 433 -7.64 -20.25 -1.58
CA ARG A 433 -9.01 -20.06 -1.09
C ARG A 433 -9.81 -21.36 -1.12
N GLN A 434 -9.15 -22.52 -1.14
CA GLN A 434 -9.80 -23.80 -1.38
C GLN A 434 -9.56 -24.91 -0.35
N LEU A 435 -8.93 -24.67 0.81
CA LEU A 435 -8.68 -25.79 1.74
C LEU A 435 -9.33 -25.75 3.13
N TYR A 436 -10.12 -24.74 3.50
CA TYR A 436 -10.94 -24.83 4.72
C TYR A 436 -12.29 -24.11 4.55
N ARG A 437 -13.20 -24.77 3.83
CA ARG A 437 -14.63 -24.75 4.16
C ARG A 437 -14.96 -26.13 4.72
N ALA A 438 -14.90 -26.24 6.04
CA ALA A 438 -15.77 -27.14 6.78
C ALA A 438 -16.81 -26.24 7.45
#